data_AF-A0A9Q0TXI7-F1
#
_entry.id   AF-A0A9Q0TXI7-F1
#
_cell.length_a   1.000
_cell.length_b   1.000
_cell.length_c   1.000
_cell.angle_alpha   90.00
_cell.angle_beta   90.00
_cell.angle_gamma   90.00
#
_symmetry.space_group_name_H-M   'P 1'
#
loop_
_entity.id
_entity.type
_entity.pdbx_description
1 polymer ?
#
loop_
_entity_poly.entity_id
_entity_poly.type
_entity_poly.pdbx_seq_one_letter_code
_entity_poly.pdbx_strand_id
1 'polypeptide(L)'
;MLADKAFNGHENTSDKWVLSITSLSGAFNGTTRTYLDGMQPEDWRNMKPVCLLQFCRLGTIIYDWLDISWLKSYYNFGFDHFNMSWKKIGIFGLIDCLLGNAGPFASGDWILPDLTIQGSMQLNSHLHTFPDTYYFSYATKRTRRIFGINVPSSIFGIHPLLFIRVLQMSQWRHPPDLSPPYKGYRDEDWQDNDGALNTISMTHPQIPVEHPSQFVGHDSDCQPLQPGIWYYKIVEGDHILFIVNRDRAGVQFDMIYDSIFERCRKHAFRKSQQTLPEEIHQ
;
A
#
# COMPACT_ATOMS: atom_id res chain seq x y z
N MET A 1 -1.11 7.80 -13.95
CA MET A 1 0.06 8.21 -14.75
C MET A 1 0.00 7.77 -16.21
N LEU A 2 -0.09 6.46 -16.53
CA LEU A 2 -0.19 6.03 -17.94
C LEU A 2 -1.49 6.49 -18.59
N ALA A 3 -2.63 6.37 -17.91
CA ALA A 3 -3.90 6.92 -18.40
C ALA A 3 -3.84 8.44 -18.59
N ASP A 4 -3.03 9.14 -17.80
CA ASP A 4 -2.83 10.59 -17.85
C ASP A 4 -1.77 11.02 -18.86
N LYS A 5 -1.20 10.07 -19.63
CA LYS A 5 -0.16 10.31 -20.64
C LYS A 5 1.04 11.07 -20.09
N ALA A 6 1.42 10.76 -18.85
CA ALA A 6 2.51 11.46 -18.15
C ALA A 6 3.91 11.19 -18.74
N PHE A 7 4.06 10.20 -19.62
CA PHE A 7 5.34 9.79 -20.19
C PHE A 7 5.36 9.98 -21.71
N ASN A 8 6.41 10.64 -22.22
CA ASN A 8 6.63 10.83 -23.66
C ASN A 8 6.78 9.47 -24.38
N GLY A 9 6.17 9.34 -25.56
CA GLY A 9 6.20 8.09 -26.35
C GLY A 9 5.15 7.05 -25.93
N HIS A 10 4.29 7.40 -24.97
CA HIS A 10 3.21 6.55 -24.47
C HIS A 10 1.84 7.20 -24.64
N GLU A 11 1.61 7.94 -25.73
CA GLU A 11 0.39 8.73 -25.93
C GLU A 11 -0.86 7.87 -26.18
N ASN A 12 -0.65 6.60 -26.56
CA ASN A 12 -1.69 5.61 -26.89
C ASN A 12 -2.15 4.76 -25.69
N THR A 13 -1.62 5.02 -24.49
CA THR A 13 -2.05 4.31 -23.27
C THR A 13 -3.48 4.68 -22.89
N SER A 14 -4.20 3.73 -22.29
CA SER A 14 -5.55 3.94 -21.78
C SER A 14 -5.78 3.15 -20.50
N ASP A 15 -6.57 3.73 -19.59
CA ASP A 15 -7.16 3.07 -18.44
C ASP A 15 -7.91 1.78 -18.80
N LYS A 16 -8.46 1.70 -20.03
CA LYS A 16 -9.17 0.52 -20.55
C LYS A 16 -8.30 -0.72 -20.71
N TRP A 17 -6.97 -0.59 -20.61
CA TRP A 17 -6.05 -1.73 -20.60
C TRP A 17 -6.16 -2.53 -19.29
N VAL A 18 -6.70 -1.95 -18.23
CA VAL A 18 -6.88 -2.59 -16.93
C VAL A 18 -8.34 -2.92 -16.69
N LEU A 19 -8.66 -4.22 -16.72
CA LEU A 19 -10.02 -4.69 -16.45
C LEU A 19 -10.39 -4.59 -14.96
N SER A 20 -9.47 -4.97 -14.08
CA SER A 20 -9.72 -4.98 -12.64
C SER A 20 -8.44 -4.74 -11.84
N ILE A 21 -8.60 -4.10 -10.68
CA ILE A 21 -7.57 -3.95 -9.66
C ILE A 21 -8.04 -4.67 -8.41
N THR A 22 -7.22 -5.58 -7.89
CA THR A 22 -7.45 -6.24 -6.61
C THR A 22 -6.29 -5.95 -5.69
N SER A 23 -6.61 -5.48 -4.49
CA SER A 23 -5.67 -5.21 -3.43
C SER A 23 -5.89 -6.16 -2.28
N LEU A 24 -4.83 -6.78 -1.80
CA LEU A 24 -4.82 -7.57 -0.58
C LEU A 24 -3.85 -6.89 0.37
N SER A 25 -4.39 -6.32 1.45
CA SER A 25 -3.62 -5.53 2.40
C SER A 25 -2.88 -4.33 1.77
N GLY A 26 -3.49 -3.62 0.82
CA GLY A 26 -2.85 -2.46 0.18
C GLY A 26 -2.99 -1.17 0.98
N ALA A 27 -1.99 -0.29 0.89
CA ALA A 27 -1.93 0.97 1.64
C ALA A 27 -2.53 2.14 0.83
N PHE A 28 -3.85 2.33 0.87
CA PHE A 28 -4.49 3.41 0.11
C PHE A 28 -4.43 4.77 0.80
N ASN A 29 -4.46 4.77 2.14
CA ASN A 29 -4.51 6.01 2.92
C ASN A 29 -3.24 6.23 3.76
N GLY A 30 -2.20 5.41 3.54
CA GLY A 30 -0.97 5.42 4.31
C GLY A 30 -1.07 4.62 5.60
N THR A 31 -0.11 4.76 6.52
CA THR A 31 -0.12 4.04 7.79
C THR A 31 0.56 4.80 8.92
N THR A 32 0.01 4.66 10.12
CA THR A 32 0.62 5.19 11.35
C THR A 32 1.95 4.51 11.69
N ARG A 33 2.21 3.32 11.12
CA ARG A 33 3.47 2.61 11.31
C ARG A 33 4.68 3.41 10.85
N THR A 34 4.55 4.23 9.82
CA THR A 34 5.66 5.04 9.30
C THR A 34 6.24 5.96 10.37
N TYR A 35 5.40 6.59 11.19
CA TYR A 35 5.83 7.46 12.29
C TYR A 35 6.44 6.68 13.47
N LEU A 36 5.95 5.46 13.71
CA LEU A 36 6.52 4.53 14.70
C LEU A 36 7.91 4.03 14.27
N ASP A 37 8.12 3.85 12.97
CA ASP A 37 9.40 3.41 12.40
C ASP A 37 10.39 4.57 12.28
N GLY A 38 9.89 5.81 12.20
CA GLY A 38 10.69 7.01 12.44
C GLY A 38 10.48 8.15 11.46
N MET A 39 9.41 8.17 10.65
CA MET A 39 9.02 9.38 9.91
C MET A 39 8.56 10.48 10.87
N GLN A 40 8.84 11.74 10.53
CA GLN A 40 8.42 12.90 11.29
C GLN A 40 6.96 13.25 10.97
N PRO A 41 6.04 13.32 11.94
CA PRO A 41 4.66 13.72 11.68
C PRO A 41 4.50 15.18 11.26
N GLU A 42 5.50 16.04 11.54
CA GLU A 42 5.52 17.47 11.25
C GLU A 42 5.60 17.75 9.75
N ASP A 43 6.59 17.14 9.08
CA ASP A 43 6.85 17.36 7.65
C ASP A 43 6.59 16.13 6.78
N TRP A 44 6.31 14.96 7.39
CA TRP A 44 5.97 13.67 6.79
C TRP A 44 6.94 13.14 5.72
N ARG A 45 8.01 13.87 5.42
CA ARG A 45 9.00 13.60 4.37
C ARG A 45 10.33 13.18 4.96
N ASN A 46 10.67 13.74 6.11
CA ASN A 46 11.95 13.49 6.76
C ASN A 46 11.84 12.42 7.84
N MET A 47 12.95 11.74 8.06
CA MET A 47 13.11 10.81 9.17
C MET A 47 13.57 11.56 10.42
N LYS A 48 13.17 11.05 11.59
CA LYS A 48 13.72 11.47 12.88
C LYS A 48 15.25 11.32 12.85
N PRO A 49 16.01 12.21 13.51
CA PRO A 49 17.47 12.12 13.53
C PRO A 49 18.00 10.81 14.11
N VAL A 50 17.27 10.21 15.06
CA VAL A 50 17.61 8.95 15.71
C VAL A 50 16.40 8.00 15.63
N CYS A 51 16.45 7.05 14.71
CA CYS A 51 15.45 5.99 14.57
C CYS A 51 16.01 4.78 13.80
N LEU A 52 15.27 3.66 13.80
CA LEU A 52 15.65 2.45 13.06
C LEU A 52 15.81 2.72 11.55
N LEU A 53 14.94 3.58 10.99
CA LEU A 53 14.99 3.93 9.57
C LEU A 53 16.29 4.62 9.16
N GLN A 54 16.95 5.35 10.05
CA GLN A 54 18.27 5.93 9.73
C GLN A 54 19.32 4.84 9.47
N PHE A 55 19.31 3.75 10.23
CA PHE A 55 20.20 2.62 9.97
C PHE A 55 19.87 1.95 8.63
N CYS A 56 18.58 1.76 8.32
CA CYS A 56 18.15 1.23 7.03
C CYS A 56 18.57 2.14 5.87
N ARG A 57 18.42 3.46 6.02
CA ARG A 57 18.88 4.46 5.05
C ARG A 57 20.37 4.33 4.78
N LEU A 58 21.20 4.35 5.82
CA LEU A 58 22.66 4.23 5.68
C LEU A 58 23.04 2.91 5.00
N GLY A 59 22.44 1.81 5.44
CA GLY A 59 22.66 0.48 4.84
C GLY A 59 22.29 0.44 3.36
N THR A 60 21.17 1.06 2.99
CA THR A 60 20.70 1.14 1.59
C THR A 60 21.64 1.95 0.72
N ILE A 61 22.10 3.12 1.21
CA ILE A 61 23.06 3.97 0.48
C ILE A 61 24.37 3.20 0.24
N ILE A 62 24.92 2.57 1.28
CA ILE A 62 26.17 1.80 1.18
C ILE A 62 25.98 0.60 0.25
N TYR A 63 24.87 -0.12 0.39
CA TYR A 63 24.53 -1.26 -0.45
C TYR A 63 24.54 -0.89 -1.94
N ASP A 64 23.82 0.18 -2.30
CA ASP A 64 23.65 0.55 -3.70
C ASP A 64 24.94 1.15 -4.28
N TRP A 65 25.69 1.87 -3.44
CA TRP A 65 27.01 2.38 -3.79
C TRP A 65 28.03 1.28 -4.05
N LEU A 66 28.08 0.22 -3.23
CA LEU A 66 29.00 -0.90 -3.44
C LEU A 66 28.74 -1.63 -4.77
N ASP A 67 27.49 -1.63 -5.24
CA ASP A 67 27.09 -2.13 -6.57
C ASP A 67 27.58 -3.55 -6.88
N ILE A 68 27.44 -4.44 -5.89
CA ILE A 68 27.90 -5.83 -5.96
C ILE A 68 26.88 -6.66 -6.76
N SER A 69 27.26 -7.10 -7.96
CA SER A 69 26.34 -7.70 -8.93
C SER A 69 25.61 -8.95 -8.42
N TRP A 70 26.30 -9.88 -7.75
CA TRP A 70 25.66 -11.10 -7.23
C TRP A 70 24.65 -10.79 -6.11
N LEU A 71 24.91 -9.76 -5.31
CA LEU A 71 24.04 -9.33 -4.23
C LEU A 71 22.78 -8.63 -4.78
N LYS A 72 22.95 -7.76 -5.79
CA LYS A 72 21.82 -7.14 -6.53
C LYS A 72 20.99 -8.15 -7.31
N SER A 73 21.62 -9.21 -7.83
CA SER A 73 20.91 -10.32 -8.46
C SER A 73 20.09 -11.14 -7.47
N TYR A 74 20.51 -11.22 -6.21
CA TYR A 74 19.75 -11.92 -5.17
C TYR A 74 18.59 -11.08 -4.65
N TYR A 75 18.84 -9.80 -4.35
CA TYR A 75 17.80 -8.86 -3.91
C TYR A 75 18.21 -7.42 -4.21
N ASN A 76 17.45 -6.72 -5.05
CA ASN A 76 17.69 -5.31 -5.41
C ASN A 76 16.66 -4.40 -4.72
N PHE A 77 17.13 -3.31 -4.09
CA PHE A 77 16.27 -2.31 -3.44
C PHE A 77 15.55 -1.38 -4.42
N GLY A 78 15.86 -1.42 -5.72
CA GLY A 78 15.14 -0.68 -6.76
C GLY A 78 15.62 0.76 -6.97
N PHE A 79 16.78 1.14 -6.45
CA PHE A 79 17.32 2.50 -6.55
C PHE A 79 18.24 2.74 -7.75
N ASP A 80 18.31 1.81 -8.71
CA ASP A 80 19.24 1.90 -9.85
C ASP A 80 19.09 3.20 -10.66
N HIS A 81 17.88 3.76 -10.73
CA HIS A 81 17.59 5.02 -11.42
C HIS A 81 18.24 6.26 -10.77
N PHE A 82 18.61 6.19 -9.49
CA PHE A 82 19.41 7.22 -8.81
C PHE A 82 20.90 7.12 -9.10
N ASN A 83 21.35 6.06 -9.77
CA ASN A 83 22.72 5.92 -10.26
C ASN A 83 23.80 6.01 -9.17
N MET A 84 23.54 5.51 -7.95
CA MET A 84 24.43 5.72 -6.80
C MET A 84 25.67 4.81 -6.76
N SER A 85 25.87 3.94 -7.75
CA SER A 85 27.04 3.06 -7.87
C SER A 85 28.36 3.81 -7.74
N TRP A 86 29.35 3.22 -7.05
CA TRP A 86 30.70 3.76 -6.89
C TRP A 86 31.38 4.08 -8.22
N LYS A 87 31.04 3.34 -9.28
CA LYS A 87 31.55 3.58 -10.65
C LYS A 87 31.04 4.90 -11.24
N LYS A 88 29.89 5.40 -10.77
CA LYS A 88 29.23 6.60 -11.26
C LYS A 88 29.52 7.82 -10.40
N ILE A 89 29.39 7.70 -9.08
CA ILE A 89 29.45 8.86 -8.17
C ILE A 89 30.73 8.91 -7.30
N GLY A 90 31.52 7.84 -7.26
CA GLY A 90 32.75 7.77 -6.47
C GLY A 90 32.53 7.96 -4.95
N ILE A 91 33.60 8.24 -4.21
CA ILE A 91 33.56 8.40 -2.75
C ILE A 91 32.91 9.74 -2.34
N PHE A 92 33.16 10.82 -3.07
CA PHE A 92 32.56 12.13 -2.76
C PHE A 92 31.05 12.10 -2.92
N GLY A 93 30.54 11.46 -3.97
CA GLY A 93 29.10 11.27 -4.13
C GLY A 93 28.47 10.42 -3.02
N LEU A 94 29.20 9.41 -2.50
CA LEU A 94 28.75 8.67 -1.32
C LEU A 94 28.59 9.60 -0.12
N ILE A 95 29.57 10.48 0.13
CA ILE A 95 29.49 11.45 1.23
C ILE A 95 28.28 12.36 1.04
N ASP A 96 28.03 12.86 -0.18
CA ASP A 96 26.84 13.68 -0.46
C ASP A 96 25.53 12.94 -0.20
N CYS A 97 25.42 11.66 -0.57
CA CYS A 97 24.25 10.84 -0.24
C CYS A 97 24.09 10.63 1.28
N LEU A 98 25.20 10.38 1.99
CA LEU A 98 25.20 10.19 3.45
C LEU A 98 24.87 11.48 4.23
N LEU A 99 25.23 12.65 3.68
CA LEU A 99 24.85 13.95 4.23
C LEU A 99 23.42 14.36 3.88
N GLY A 100 22.76 13.65 2.95
CA GLY A 100 21.41 13.98 2.50
C GLY A 100 21.36 15.10 1.45
N ASN A 101 22.47 15.34 0.75
CA ASN A 101 22.53 16.31 -0.36
C ASN A 101 22.06 15.71 -1.69
N ALA A 102 22.09 14.38 -1.82
CA ALA A 102 21.78 13.67 -3.06
C ALA A 102 21.12 12.30 -2.80
N GLY A 103 20.48 11.76 -3.84
CA GLY A 103 19.84 10.45 -3.82
C GLY A 103 18.39 10.45 -3.32
N PRO A 104 17.77 9.26 -3.17
CA PRO A 104 16.34 9.11 -2.90
C PRO A 104 15.89 9.77 -1.60
N PHE A 105 16.73 9.70 -0.58
CA PHE A 105 16.41 10.26 0.74
C PHE A 105 16.49 11.79 0.78
N ALA A 106 17.23 12.41 -0.13
CA ALA A 106 17.32 13.86 -0.25
C ALA A 106 16.14 14.46 -1.04
N SER A 107 15.70 13.75 -2.09
CA SER A 107 14.54 14.17 -2.89
C SER A 107 13.21 13.88 -2.20
N GLY A 108 13.17 12.91 -1.27
CA GLY A 108 11.93 12.37 -0.73
C GLY A 108 11.24 11.38 -1.68
N ASP A 109 11.89 11.01 -2.78
CA ASP A 109 11.39 10.07 -3.79
C ASP A 109 11.77 8.64 -3.41
N TRP A 110 11.05 8.12 -2.41
CA TRP A 110 11.15 6.76 -1.91
C TRP A 110 9.85 6.38 -1.17
N ILE A 111 9.72 5.12 -0.79
CA ILE A 111 8.43 4.54 -0.41
C ILE A 111 7.78 5.13 0.87
N LEU A 112 8.56 5.55 1.88
CA LEU A 112 7.95 5.91 3.17
C LEU A 112 7.23 7.26 3.19
N PRO A 113 7.73 8.33 2.55
CA PRO A 113 6.96 9.55 2.37
C PRO A 113 5.55 9.28 1.83
N ASP A 114 5.43 8.46 0.78
CA ASP A 114 4.13 8.09 0.19
C ASP A 114 3.27 7.23 1.12
N LEU A 115 3.87 6.42 1.98
CA LEU A 115 3.14 5.61 2.97
C LEU A 115 2.72 6.38 4.22
N THR A 116 3.15 7.63 4.42
CA THR A 116 2.57 8.48 5.47
C THR A 116 1.12 8.84 5.12
N ILE A 117 0.32 9.22 6.12
CA ILE A 117 -1.07 9.64 5.89
C ILE A 117 -1.12 10.86 4.96
N GLN A 118 -0.24 11.84 5.20
CA GLN A 118 -0.15 13.05 4.39
C GLN A 118 0.35 12.76 2.97
N GLY A 119 1.37 11.92 2.81
CA GLY A 119 1.89 11.54 1.49
C GLY A 119 0.87 10.75 0.67
N SER A 120 0.19 9.77 1.27
CA SER A 120 -0.90 9.04 0.62
C SER A 120 -2.06 9.96 0.25
N MET A 121 -2.40 10.93 1.11
CA MET A 121 -3.40 11.95 0.78
C MET A 121 -2.97 12.82 -0.41
N GLN A 122 -1.70 13.25 -0.45
CA GLN A 122 -1.17 14.00 -1.59
C GLN A 122 -1.26 13.15 -2.87
N LEU A 123 -0.87 11.89 -2.81
CA LEU A 123 -0.95 10.97 -3.94
C LEU A 123 -2.40 10.79 -4.41
N ASN A 124 -3.32 10.49 -3.49
CA ASN A 124 -4.74 10.28 -3.79
C ASN A 124 -5.41 11.52 -4.40
N SER A 125 -4.94 12.73 -4.10
CA SER A 125 -5.47 13.94 -4.74
C SER A 125 -5.28 13.99 -6.26
N HIS A 126 -4.39 13.17 -6.80
CA HIS A 126 -4.11 13.02 -8.23
C HIS A 126 -4.56 11.67 -8.81
N LEU A 127 -5.11 10.77 -7.98
CA LEU A 127 -5.59 9.46 -8.41
C LEU A 127 -7.11 9.47 -8.59
N HIS A 128 -7.58 8.68 -9.55
CA HIS A 128 -8.99 8.60 -9.89
C HIS A 128 -9.44 7.14 -10.01
N THR A 129 -10.69 6.89 -9.65
CA THR A 129 -11.38 5.63 -9.94
C THR A 129 -11.97 5.69 -11.34
N PHE A 130 -11.46 4.88 -12.26
CA PHE A 130 -11.93 4.81 -13.64
C PHE A 130 -13.26 4.04 -13.77
N PRO A 131 -14.23 4.54 -14.58
CA PRO A 131 -15.58 3.99 -14.65
C PRO A 131 -15.67 2.60 -15.30
N ASP A 132 -14.69 2.20 -16.11
CA ASP A 132 -14.69 0.93 -16.85
C ASP A 132 -13.83 -0.18 -16.18
N THR A 133 -13.29 0.09 -14.99
CA THR A 133 -12.41 -0.81 -14.23
C THR A 133 -13.11 -1.29 -12.96
N TYR A 134 -12.96 -2.59 -12.64
CA TYR A 134 -13.48 -3.15 -11.39
C TYR A 134 -12.45 -3.06 -10.26
N TYR A 135 -12.87 -2.67 -9.06
CA TYR A 135 -11.96 -2.50 -7.92
C TYR A 135 -12.37 -3.40 -6.75
N PHE A 136 -11.41 -4.15 -6.22
CA PHE A 136 -11.61 -5.03 -5.07
C PHE A 136 -10.52 -4.82 -4.04
N SER A 137 -10.86 -4.90 -2.77
CA SER A 137 -9.91 -4.80 -1.69
C SER A 137 -10.24 -5.76 -0.54
N TYR A 138 -9.20 -6.41 -0.05
CA TYR A 138 -9.27 -7.32 1.08
C TYR A 138 -8.44 -6.68 2.19
N ALA A 139 -9.13 -5.99 3.10
CA ALA A 139 -8.54 -5.32 4.24
C ALA A 139 -8.32 -6.34 5.37
N THR A 140 -7.10 -6.46 5.84
CA THR A 140 -6.73 -7.38 6.91
C THR A 140 -6.89 -6.76 8.30
N LYS A 141 -7.16 -7.59 9.30
CA LYS A 141 -7.31 -7.14 10.70
C LYS A 141 -6.86 -8.22 11.67
N ARG A 142 -6.14 -7.80 12.72
CA ARG A 142 -5.72 -8.61 13.88
C ARG A 142 -5.87 -7.89 15.21
N THR A 143 -6.87 -7.03 15.31
CA THR A 143 -7.22 -6.29 16.51
C THR A 143 -8.62 -6.65 16.97
N ARG A 144 -8.88 -6.51 18.27
CA ARG A 144 -10.20 -6.61 18.87
C ARG A 144 -10.37 -5.57 19.95
N ARG A 145 -11.59 -5.14 20.19
CA ARG A 145 -11.91 -4.16 21.22
C ARG A 145 -12.30 -4.84 22.53
N ILE A 146 -11.59 -4.55 23.61
CA ILE A 146 -11.84 -5.08 24.96
C ILE A 146 -11.93 -3.90 25.93
N PHE A 147 -13.03 -3.78 26.66
CA PHE A 147 -13.28 -2.67 27.60
C PHE A 147 -12.99 -1.28 27.01
N GLY A 148 -13.33 -1.07 25.74
CA GLY A 148 -13.12 0.20 25.04
C GLY A 148 -11.73 0.38 24.42
N ILE A 149 -10.75 -0.49 24.72
CA ILE A 149 -9.36 -0.43 24.25
C ILE A 149 -9.16 -1.44 23.10
N ASN A 150 -8.51 -1.01 22.02
CA ASN A 150 -8.11 -1.90 20.93
C ASN A 150 -6.79 -2.62 21.27
N VAL A 151 -6.81 -3.95 21.16
CA VAL A 151 -5.68 -4.82 21.50
C VAL A 151 -5.51 -5.91 20.44
N PRO A 152 -4.33 -6.56 20.35
CA PRO A 152 -4.14 -7.72 19.49
C PRO A 152 -5.22 -8.80 19.70
N SER A 153 -5.77 -9.33 18.61
CA SER A 153 -6.88 -10.31 18.68
C SER A 153 -6.42 -11.69 19.12
N SER A 154 -5.17 -12.07 18.82
CA SER A 154 -4.58 -13.35 19.20
C SER A 154 -3.06 -13.26 19.32
N ILE A 155 -2.49 -13.84 20.38
CA ILE A 155 -1.03 -13.93 20.56
C ILE A 155 -0.42 -14.90 19.54
N PHE A 156 -1.07 -16.05 19.32
CA PHE A 156 -0.56 -17.09 18.40
C PHE A 156 -1.03 -16.92 16.96
N GLY A 157 -2.10 -16.15 16.73
CA GLY A 157 -2.65 -15.87 15.41
C GLY A 157 -1.90 -14.78 14.64
N ILE A 158 -1.03 -14.03 15.31
CA ILE A 158 -0.23 -12.95 14.75
C ILE A 158 1.22 -13.41 14.64
N HIS A 159 1.86 -13.13 13.52
CA HIS A 159 3.26 -13.46 13.33
C HIS A 159 4.12 -12.74 14.39
N PRO A 160 5.11 -13.40 15.04
CA PRO A 160 5.90 -12.79 16.10
C PRO A 160 6.54 -11.44 15.73
N LEU A 161 6.97 -11.29 14.47
CA LEU A 161 7.52 -10.03 13.95
C LEU A 161 6.52 -8.86 13.92
N LEU A 162 5.22 -9.16 13.86
CA LEU A 162 4.15 -8.17 13.73
C LEU A 162 3.43 -7.89 15.04
N PHE A 163 3.51 -8.78 16.04
CA PHE A 163 2.72 -8.67 17.28
C PHE A 163 2.93 -7.33 18.01
N ILE A 164 4.18 -6.92 18.20
CA ILE A 164 4.51 -5.63 18.85
C ILE A 164 3.96 -4.46 18.02
N ARG A 165 4.02 -4.55 16.69
CA ARG A 165 3.50 -3.51 15.81
C ARG A 165 1.99 -3.40 15.87
N VAL A 166 1.28 -4.53 15.96
CA VAL A 166 -0.17 -4.52 16.16
C VAL A 166 -0.52 -3.74 17.42
N LEU A 167 0.19 -3.98 18.52
CA LEU A 167 -0.03 -3.28 19.77
C LEU A 167 0.27 -1.78 19.66
N GLN A 168 1.44 -1.41 19.12
CA GLN A 168 1.84 -0.01 18.99
C GLN A 168 0.89 0.80 18.09
N MET A 169 0.45 0.23 16.97
CA MET A 169 -0.49 0.89 16.05
C MET A 169 -1.88 1.04 16.68
N SER A 170 -2.34 0.05 17.46
CA SER A 170 -3.62 0.12 18.18
C SER A 170 -3.67 1.24 19.23
N GLN A 171 -2.50 1.68 19.69
CA GLN A 171 -2.33 2.71 20.72
C GLN A 171 -1.75 4.01 20.16
N TRP A 172 -1.64 4.13 18.83
CA TRP A 172 -1.15 5.34 18.19
C TRP A 172 -1.99 6.54 18.59
N ARG A 173 -1.31 7.65 18.88
CA ARG A 173 -1.89 8.97 19.13
C ARG A 173 -1.12 9.99 18.31
N HIS A 174 -1.84 10.76 17.50
CA HIS A 174 -1.25 11.89 16.79
C HIS A 174 -0.71 12.91 17.80
N PRO A 175 0.49 13.49 17.59
CA PRO A 175 1.04 14.48 18.50
C PRO A 175 0.09 15.66 18.72
N PRO A 176 -0.23 16.03 19.97
CA PRO A 176 -1.24 17.03 20.30
C PRO A 176 -0.83 18.47 19.95
N ASP A 177 0.46 18.71 19.78
CA ASP A 177 1.07 19.98 19.39
C ASP A 177 1.06 20.22 17.88
N LEU A 178 0.70 19.21 17.08
CA LEU A 178 0.65 19.30 15.63
C LEU A 178 -0.79 19.37 15.12
N SER A 179 -0.97 20.07 13.99
CA SER A 179 -2.23 20.01 13.27
C SER A 179 -2.53 18.57 12.83
N PRO A 180 -3.79 18.11 12.92
CA PRO A 180 -4.16 16.80 12.43
C PRO A 180 -3.83 16.63 10.93
N PRO A 181 -3.54 15.41 10.44
CA PRO A 181 -3.14 15.17 9.05
C PRO A 181 -4.18 15.62 8.02
N TYR A 182 -5.47 15.57 8.38
CA TYR A 182 -6.60 16.01 7.56
C TYR A 182 -7.79 16.42 8.44
N LYS A 183 -8.74 17.14 7.84
CA LYS A 183 -9.95 17.60 8.53
C LYS A 183 -10.80 16.40 8.99
N GLY A 184 -11.10 16.33 10.28
CA GLY A 184 -11.91 15.25 10.85
C GLY A 184 -11.12 13.99 11.21
N TYR A 185 -9.78 14.03 11.17
CA TYR A 185 -8.94 12.95 11.68
C TYR A 185 -9.26 12.63 13.15
N ARG A 186 -9.35 11.33 13.45
CA ARG A 186 -9.48 10.78 14.80
C ARG A 186 -8.54 9.59 14.93
N ASP A 187 -7.80 9.50 16.03
CA ASP A 187 -6.90 8.36 16.26
C ASP A 187 -7.66 7.03 16.27
N GLU A 188 -8.91 7.04 16.76
CA GLU A 188 -9.76 5.86 16.90
C GLU A 188 -10.01 5.15 15.57
N ASP A 189 -10.07 5.90 14.47
CA ASP A 189 -10.28 5.37 13.13
C ASP A 189 -9.06 4.57 12.63
N TRP A 190 -7.88 4.83 13.21
CA TRP A 190 -6.61 4.24 12.85
C TRP A 190 -6.16 3.13 13.80
N GLN A 191 -6.98 2.70 14.76
CA GLN A 191 -6.55 1.70 15.75
C GLN A 191 -6.57 0.27 15.21
N ASP A 192 -7.58 -0.08 14.40
CA ASP A 192 -7.64 -1.41 13.79
C ASP A 192 -6.52 -1.58 12.76
N ASN A 193 -5.81 -2.72 12.81
CA ASN A 193 -4.65 -2.95 11.96
C ASN A 193 -4.29 -4.44 11.85
N ASP A 194 -3.36 -4.76 10.94
CA ASP A 194 -2.82 -6.10 10.69
C ASP A 194 -1.33 -6.25 11.07
N GLY A 195 -0.76 -5.25 11.74
CA GLY A 195 0.64 -5.18 12.15
C GLY A 195 1.57 -4.47 11.16
N ALA A 196 1.10 -4.14 9.96
CA ALA A 196 1.83 -3.25 9.06
C ALA A 196 1.00 -2.05 8.61
N LEU A 197 -0.29 -2.24 8.36
CA LEU A 197 -1.21 -1.21 7.90
C LEU A 197 -2.46 -1.15 8.78
N ASN A 198 -3.03 0.04 8.88
CA ASN A 198 -4.29 0.28 9.56
C ASN A 198 -5.43 -0.20 8.66
N THR A 199 -6.44 -0.87 9.22
CA THR A 199 -7.52 -1.51 8.46
C THR A 199 -8.29 -0.52 7.61
N ILE A 200 -8.52 0.71 8.10
CA ILE A 200 -9.14 1.80 7.32
C ILE A 200 -8.33 2.19 6.08
N SER A 201 -7.01 2.02 6.11
CA SER A 201 -6.15 2.32 4.97
C SER A 201 -6.27 1.28 3.85
N MET A 202 -6.75 0.09 4.18
CA MET A 202 -6.81 -1.04 3.25
C MET A 202 -8.14 -1.19 2.54
N THR A 203 -9.18 -0.44 2.94
CA THR A 203 -10.52 -0.57 2.34
C THR A 203 -10.55 0.07 0.95
N HIS A 204 -10.18 1.32 0.81
CA HIS A 204 -10.21 2.07 -0.45
C HIS A 204 -9.55 3.42 -0.24
N PRO A 205 -9.19 4.15 -1.31
CA PRO A 205 -8.77 5.54 -1.20
C PRO A 205 -9.92 6.38 -0.60
N GLN A 206 -9.72 6.84 0.62
CA GLN A 206 -10.73 7.57 1.42
C GLN A 206 -10.36 9.05 1.58
N ILE A 207 -9.08 9.38 1.49
CA ILE A 207 -8.51 10.67 1.88
C ILE A 207 -7.71 11.22 0.70
N PRO A 208 -7.86 12.49 0.29
CA PRO A 208 -8.66 13.55 0.92
C PRO A 208 -10.14 13.52 0.57
N VAL A 209 -10.51 12.87 -0.54
CA VAL A 209 -11.88 12.70 -0.99
C VAL A 209 -12.13 11.22 -1.13
N GLU A 210 -13.25 10.75 -0.58
CA GLU A 210 -13.58 9.34 -0.58
C GLU A 210 -13.98 8.87 -1.98
N HIS A 211 -13.30 7.83 -2.47
CA HIS A 211 -13.66 7.19 -3.74
C HIS A 211 -14.92 6.34 -3.56
N PRO A 212 -15.76 6.19 -4.63
CA PRO A 212 -16.96 5.35 -4.56
C PRO A 212 -16.63 3.94 -4.05
N SER A 213 -17.31 3.51 -2.99
CA SER A 213 -17.00 2.24 -2.32
C SER A 213 -18.26 1.55 -1.79
N GLN A 214 -18.16 0.24 -1.60
CA GLN A 214 -19.20 -0.61 -1.03
C GLN A 214 -18.56 -1.71 -0.17
N PHE A 215 -19.02 -1.82 1.08
CA PHE A 215 -18.66 -2.93 1.95
C PHE A 215 -19.36 -4.22 1.49
N VAL A 216 -18.61 -5.31 1.42
CA VAL A 216 -19.11 -6.64 1.03
C VAL A 216 -18.97 -7.60 2.21
N GLY A 217 -20.10 -7.81 2.91
CA GLY A 217 -20.17 -8.80 4.00
C GLY A 217 -20.22 -10.22 3.46
N HIS A 218 -21.18 -10.47 2.56
CA HIS A 218 -21.33 -11.73 1.83
C HIS A 218 -21.15 -11.50 0.34
N ASP A 219 -20.64 -12.51 -0.38
CA ASP A 219 -20.36 -12.41 -1.81
C ASP A 219 -21.64 -12.20 -2.67
N SER A 220 -22.82 -12.48 -2.10
CA SER A 220 -24.13 -12.16 -2.68
C SER A 220 -24.42 -10.67 -2.73
N ASP A 221 -23.86 -9.88 -1.81
CA ASP A 221 -24.23 -8.47 -1.57
C ASP A 221 -23.77 -7.54 -2.69
N CYS A 222 -22.93 -8.04 -3.59
CA CYS A 222 -22.33 -7.27 -4.67
C CYS A 222 -22.80 -7.73 -6.07
N GLN A 223 -23.90 -8.48 -6.20
CA GLN A 223 -24.42 -8.92 -7.50
C GLN A 223 -25.62 -8.07 -7.97
N PRO A 224 -25.61 -7.49 -9.18
CA PRO A 224 -24.52 -7.48 -10.17
C PRO A 224 -23.41 -6.47 -9.83
N LEU A 225 -22.15 -6.89 -9.98
CA LEU A 225 -20.97 -6.04 -9.78
C LEU A 225 -20.90 -4.93 -10.84
N GLN A 226 -20.68 -3.69 -10.40
CA GLN A 226 -20.53 -2.51 -11.25
C GLN A 226 -19.06 -2.05 -11.29
N PRO A 227 -18.54 -1.66 -12.45
CA PRO A 227 -17.21 -1.04 -12.52
C PRO A 227 -17.25 0.39 -11.93
N GLY A 228 -16.07 0.97 -11.66
CA GLY A 228 -15.95 2.31 -11.11
C GLY A 228 -16.22 2.45 -9.61
N ILE A 229 -16.33 1.32 -8.88
CA ILE A 229 -16.60 1.28 -7.44
C ILE A 229 -15.64 0.30 -6.75
N TRP A 230 -15.14 0.66 -5.57
CA TRP A 230 -14.33 -0.17 -4.69
C TRP A 230 -15.18 -1.11 -3.83
N TYR A 231 -15.11 -2.40 -4.10
CA TYR A 231 -15.73 -3.43 -3.26
C TYR A 231 -14.74 -3.94 -2.24
N TYR A 232 -14.96 -3.64 -0.96
CA TYR A 232 -14.03 -4.00 0.10
C TYR A 232 -14.59 -5.01 1.09
N LYS A 233 -13.73 -5.92 1.54
CA LYS A 233 -14.03 -6.95 2.53
C LYS A 233 -12.98 -6.93 3.63
N ILE A 234 -13.42 -7.04 4.88
CA ILE A 234 -12.50 -7.18 6.01
C ILE A 234 -12.31 -8.67 6.31
N VAL A 235 -11.06 -9.12 6.38
CA VAL A 235 -10.67 -10.50 6.64
C VAL A 235 -9.73 -10.57 7.85
N GLU A 236 -9.90 -11.59 8.69
CA GLU A 236 -9.04 -11.80 9.86
C GLU A 236 -7.70 -12.40 9.44
N GLY A 237 -6.62 -11.63 9.58
CA GLY A 237 -5.29 -12.02 9.16
C GLY A 237 -4.28 -10.92 9.44
N ASP A 238 -3.06 -11.29 9.84
CA ASP A 238 -1.98 -10.30 9.87
C ASP A 238 -1.47 -10.04 8.44
N HIS A 239 -0.67 -8.99 8.29
CA HIS A 239 -0.24 -8.48 6.99
C HIS A 239 0.37 -9.53 6.05
N ILE A 240 1.06 -10.53 6.61
CA ILE A 240 1.79 -11.52 5.80
C ILE A 240 1.03 -12.84 5.62
N LEU A 241 -0.11 -13.01 6.30
CA LEU A 241 -0.86 -14.27 6.34
C LEU A 241 -1.26 -14.73 4.95
N PHE A 242 -1.87 -13.84 4.15
CA PHE A 242 -2.37 -14.17 2.82
C PHE A 242 -1.37 -13.87 1.69
N ILE A 243 -0.13 -13.53 2.02
CA ILE A 243 0.90 -13.12 1.04
C ILE A 243 2.11 -14.06 1.09
N VAL A 244 2.68 -14.25 2.28
CA VAL A 244 3.97 -14.95 2.45
C VAL A 244 3.80 -16.33 3.06
N ASN A 245 2.77 -16.54 3.87
CA ASN A 245 2.66 -17.72 4.72
C ASN A 245 1.42 -18.57 4.42
N ARG A 246 1.40 -19.18 3.23
CA ARG A 246 0.32 -20.08 2.77
C ARG A 246 0.04 -21.20 3.76
N ASP A 247 1.09 -21.84 4.30
CA ASP A 247 0.93 -22.98 5.23
C ASP A 247 0.19 -22.58 6.51
N ARG A 248 0.49 -21.39 7.06
CA ARG A 248 -0.20 -20.87 8.24
C ARG A 248 -1.64 -20.45 7.94
N ALA A 249 -1.89 -19.89 6.76
CA ALA A 249 -3.22 -19.49 6.33
C ALA A 249 -4.10 -20.68 5.92
N GLY A 250 -3.48 -21.78 5.47
CA GLY A 250 -4.14 -23.01 5.06
C GLY A 250 -5.25 -22.74 4.03
N VAL A 251 -6.40 -23.37 4.25
CA VAL A 251 -7.57 -23.29 3.36
C VAL A 251 -8.05 -21.86 3.15
N GLN A 252 -7.87 -20.95 4.12
CA GLN A 252 -8.32 -19.56 3.98
C GLN A 252 -7.53 -18.80 2.89
N PHE A 253 -6.25 -19.15 2.70
CA PHE A 253 -5.45 -18.62 1.59
C PHE A 253 -6.08 -19.01 0.27
N ASP A 254 -6.28 -20.31 0.07
CA ASP A 254 -6.80 -20.86 -1.19
C ASP A 254 -8.19 -20.28 -1.49
N MET A 255 -9.08 -20.18 -0.49
CA MET A 255 -10.41 -19.59 -0.65
C MET A 255 -10.37 -18.11 -1.09
N ILE A 256 -9.45 -17.30 -0.55
CA ILE A 256 -9.32 -15.89 -0.94
C ILE A 256 -8.85 -15.78 -2.39
N TYR A 257 -7.78 -16.51 -2.76
CA TYR A 257 -7.26 -16.45 -4.12
C TYR A 257 -8.22 -17.05 -5.14
N ASP A 258 -8.90 -18.14 -4.82
CA ASP A 258 -9.95 -18.71 -5.67
C ASP A 258 -11.08 -17.72 -5.90
N SER A 259 -11.54 -17.02 -4.85
CA SER A 259 -12.56 -15.97 -4.97
C SER A 259 -12.07 -14.80 -5.86
N ILE A 260 -10.84 -14.34 -5.67
CA ILE A 260 -10.23 -13.29 -6.49
C ILE A 260 -10.19 -13.73 -7.97
N PHE A 261 -9.65 -14.91 -8.25
CA PHE A 261 -9.53 -15.41 -9.62
C PHE A 261 -10.88 -15.66 -10.26
N GLU A 262 -11.85 -16.20 -9.53
CA GLU A 262 -13.20 -16.43 -10.04
C GLU A 262 -13.88 -15.11 -10.42
N ARG A 263 -13.77 -14.07 -9.59
CA ARG A 263 -14.25 -12.72 -9.89
C ARG A 263 -13.59 -12.19 -11.16
N CYS A 264 -12.26 -12.16 -11.22
CA CYS A 264 -11.52 -11.68 -12.39
C CYS A 264 -11.91 -12.43 -13.68
N ARG A 265 -12.05 -13.76 -13.64
CA ARG A 265 -12.47 -14.58 -14.79
C ARG A 265 -13.88 -14.24 -15.26
N LYS A 266 -14.86 -14.20 -14.34
CA LYS A 266 -16.26 -13.87 -14.68
C LYS A 266 -16.38 -12.54 -15.42
N HIS A 267 -15.55 -11.55 -15.08
CA HIS A 267 -15.54 -10.24 -15.75
C HIS A 267 -14.87 -10.27 -17.12
N ALA A 268 -13.78 -11.02 -17.29
CA ALA A 268 -13.12 -11.16 -18.59
C ALA A 268 -14.07 -11.74 -19.64
N PHE A 269 -14.82 -12.80 -19.29
CA PHE A 269 -15.73 -13.46 -20.23
C PHE A 269 -16.98 -12.63 -20.56
N ARG A 270 -17.57 -11.91 -19.58
CA ARG A 270 -18.72 -11.02 -19.84
C ARG A 270 -18.39 -9.91 -20.85
N LYS A 271 -17.19 -9.32 -20.79
CA LYS A 271 -16.77 -8.27 -21.73
C LYS A 271 -16.45 -8.84 -23.13
N SER A 272 -15.93 -10.08 -23.20
CA SER A 272 -15.67 -10.77 -24.47
C SER A 272 -16.94 -11.10 -25.26
N GLN A 273 -18.04 -11.41 -24.57
CA GLN A 273 -19.35 -11.63 -25.22
C GLN A 273 -19.96 -10.34 -25.75
N GLN A 274 -19.69 -9.19 -25.12
CA GLN A 274 -20.15 -7.87 -25.61
C GLN A 274 -19.32 -7.33 -26.78
N THR A 275 -18.20 -7.95 -27.14
CA THR A 275 -17.29 -7.51 -28.21
C THR A 275 -17.28 -8.40 -29.45
N LEU A 276 -18.17 -9.41 -29.54
CA LEU A 276 -18.42 -10.09 -30.82
C LEU A 276 -19.15 -9.11 -31.76
N PRO A 277 -18.66 -8.90 -33.01
CA PRO A 277 -19.38 -8.08 -33.98
C PRO A 277 -20.75 -8.71 -34.22
N GLU A 278 -21.81 -7.91 -34.16
CA GLU A 278 -23.13 -8.30 -34.64
C GLU A 278 -22.96 -8.93 -36.03
N GLU A 279 -23.44 -10.16 -36.16
CA GLU A 279 -23.54 -10.86 -37.44
C GLU A 279 -24.20 -9.92 -38.45
N ILE A 280 -23.49 -9.64 -39.54
CA ILE A 280 -24.03 -8.97 -40.70
C ILE A 280 -25.12 -9.89 -41.26
N HIS A 281 -26.37 -9.60 -40.90
CA HIS A 281 -27.52 -10.15 -41.59
C HIS A 281 -27.56 -9.56 -43.01
N GLN A 282 -27.28 -10.42 -44.00
CA GLN A 282 -27.79 -10.32 -45.37
C GLN A 282 -28.44 -11.65 -45.76
#